data_AF-A0A925BHU4-F1
#
_entry.id   AF-A0A925BHU4-F1
#
_cell.length_a   1.000
_cell.length_b   1.000
_cell.length_c   1.000
_cell.angle_alpha   90.00
_cell.angle_beta   90.00
_cell.angle_gamma   90.00
#
_symmetry.space_group_name_H-M   'P 1'
#
loop_
_entity.id
_entity.type
_entity.pdbx_description
1 polymer ?
#
loop_
_entity_poly.entity_id
_entity_poly.type
_entity_poly.pdbx_seq_one_letter_code
_entity_poly.pdbx_strand_id
1 'polypeptide(L)'
;LEIVLYKKGVDRTLSDIGVTRFSARGVILAALFSLLLLAFFPLFSLFTGIPLTLRGQWTWLMILTIFNILSLEVMMRGFVFRHLRENWSFWRAAALPPLFYAVATAIAIVTAAQGLSLGSLLLSSLIPVPIGLLSAYLYERGSNTLWGSVLLQFVVNALLSTVITPASPIGFHQLFFYPMIGITSAIVVVWIYLRGFGRETAPLPMEVINP
;
A
#
# COMPACT_ATOMS: atom_id res chain seq x y z
N LEU A 1 18.73 -9.37 2.74
CA LEU A 1 18.33 -10.75 2.38
C LEU A 1 18.82 -11.12 0.99
N GLU A 2 18.49 -10.38 -0.08
CA GLU A 2 18.99 -10.63 -1.45
C GLU A 2 20.52 -10.82 -1.54
N ILE A 3 21.28 -9.87 -1.00
CA ILE A 3 22.75 -9.90 -1.06
C ILE A 3 23.31 -11.09 -0.26
N VAL A 4 22.74 -11.36 0.92
CA VAL A 4 23.26 -12.35 1.87
C VAL A 4 22.84 -13.78 1.49
N LEU A 5 21.57 -13.99 1.17
CA LEU A 5 21.01 -15.31 0.88
C LEU A 5 21.21 -15.71 -0.58
N TYR A 6 21.11 -14.76 -1.51
CA TYR A 6 21.15 -15.04 -2.96
C TYR A 6 22.45 -14.56 -3.63
N LYS A 7 23.39 -13.99 -2.87
CA LYS A 7 24.73 -13.57 -3.35
C LYS A 7 24.69 -12.65 -4.58
N LYS A 8 23.66 -11.81 -4.69
CA LYS A 8 23.51 -10.85 -5.78
C LYS A 8 24.27 -9.56 -5.49
N GLY A 9 24.80 -8.91 -6.54
CA GLY A 9 25.36 -7.55 -6.44
C GLY A 9 24.30 -6.51 -6.07
N VAL A 10 24.72 -5.37 -5.51
CA VAL A 10 23.82 -4.29 -5.04
C VAL A 10 22.98 -3.74 -6.20
N ASP A 11 23.59 -3.41 -7.33
CA ASP A 11 22.87 -2.82 -8.47
C ASP A 11 21.80 -3.75 -9.04
N ARG A 12 22.16 -5.04 -9.18
CA ARG A 12 21.22 -6.06 -9.61
C ARG A 12 20.09 -6.22 -8.61
N THR A 13 20.40 -6.24 -7.31
CA THR A 13 19.42 -6.29 -6.23
C THR A 13 18.44 -5.12 -6.30
N LEU A 14 18.92 -3.89 -6.45
CA LEU A 14 18.09 -2.68 -6.51
C LEU A 14 17.17 -2.66 -7.75
N SER A 15 17.65 -3.17 -8.89
CA SER A 15 16.82 -3.37 -10.08
C SER A 15 15.78 -4.47 -9.89
N ASP A 16 16.18 -5.58 -9.30
CA ASP A 16 15.37 -6.77 -9.06
C ASP A 16 14.18 -6.50 -8.14
N ILE A 17 14.37 -5.69 -7.10
CA ILE A 17 13.31 -5.27 -6.17
C ILE A 17 12.49 -4.09 -6.71
N GLY A 18 12.83 -3.56 -7.89
CA GLY A 18 12.05 -2.52 -8.56
C GLY A 18 12.32 -1.07 -8.13
N VAL A 19 13.42 -0.80 -7.41
CA VAL A 19 13.78 0.57 -6.97
C VAL A 19 14.30 1.40 -8.13
N THR A 20 15.19 0.85 -8.96
CA THR A 20 15.83 1.60 -10.06
C THR A 20 15.01 1.62 -11.35
N ARG A 21 13.92 0.83 -11.41
CA ARG A 21 13.04 0.76 -12.57
C ARG A 21 11.96 1.82 -12.46
N PHE A 22 11.62 2.49 -13.55
CA PHE A 22 10.51 3.42 -13.62
C PHE A 22 9.47 2.95 -14.63
N SER A 23 8.19 3.07 -14.29
CA SER A 23 7.08 2.81 -15.21
C SER A 23 6.04 3.91 -15.12
N ALA A 24 5.93 4.70 -16.19
CA ALA A 24 4.91 5.74 -16.30
C ALA A 24 3.50 5.17 -16.11
N ARG A 25 3.23 3.96 -16.61
CA ARG A 25 1.92 3.31 -16.47
C ARG A 25 1.53 3.07 -15.02
N GLY A 26 2.44 2.50 -14.24
CA GLY A 26 2.22 2.24 -12.81
C GLY A 26 2.00 3.53 -12.02
N VAL A 27 2.80 4.55 -12.32
CA VAL A 27 2.70 5.88 -11.70
C VAL A 27 1.40 6.60 -12.08
N ILE A 28 0.99 6.57 -13.35
CA ILE A 28 -0.28 7.18 -13.79
C ILE A 28 -1.47 6.51 -13.11
N LEU A 29 -1.51 5.17 -13.08
CA LEU A 29 -2.59 4.45 -12.39
C LEU A 29 -2.64 4.80 -10.90
N ALA A 30 -1.48 4.81 -10.24
CA ALA A 30 -1.38 5.22 -8.84
C ALA A 30 -1.85 6.67 -8.64
N ALA A 31 -1.43 7.60 -9.50
CA ALA A 31 -1.82 9.00 -9.44
C ALA A 31 -3.34 9.17 -9.61
N LEU A 32 -3.98 8.45 -10.54
CA LEU A 32 -5.44 8.50 -10.71
C LEU A 32 -6.17 8.04 -9.45
N PHE A 33 -5.72 6.97 -8.80
CA PHE A 33 -6.28 6.53 -7.53
C PHE A 33 -6.02 7.52 -6.39
N SER A 34 -4.79 8.02 -6.30
CA SER A 34 -4.40 9.03 -5.31
C SER A 34 -5.21 10.31 -5.46
N LEU A 35 -5.51 10.76 -6.68
CA LEU A 35 -6.36 11.92 -6.94
C LEU A 35 -7.79 11.71 -6.45
N LEU A 36 -8.35 10.51 -6.63
CA LEU A 36 -9.67 10.17 -6.09
C LEU A 36 -9.67 10.21 -4.55
N LEU A 37 -8.62 9.69 -3.91
CA LEU A 37 -8.45 9.76 -2.46
C LEU A 37 -8.26 11.20 -1.97
N LEU A 38 -7.49 12.02 -2.70
CA LEU A 38 -7.27 13.43 -2.36
C LEU A 38 -8.54 14.26 -2.52
N ALA A 39 -9.34 14.00 -3.55
CA ALA A 39 -10.61 14.70 -3.80
C ALA A 39 -11.62 14.50 -2.67
N PHE A 40 -11.52 13.39 -1.92
CA PHE A 40 -12.38 13.14 -0.76
C PHE A 40 -12.32 14.28 0.27
N PHE A 41 -11.15 14.84 0.53
CA PHE A 41 -10.94 15.85 1.59
C PHE A 41 -11.65 17.18 1.32
N PRO A 42 -11.44 17.88 0.19
CA PRO A 42 -12.16 19.11 -0.09
C PRO A 42 -13.67 18.87 -0.21
N LEU A 43 -14.09 17.73 -0.77
CA LEU A 43 -15.52 17.37 -0.84
C LEU A 43 -16.11 17.13 0.56
N PHE A 44 -15.41 16.40 1.42
CA PHE A 44 -15.82 16.18 2.80
C PHE A 44 -15.98 17.50 3.54
N SER A 45 -14.99 18.40 3.44
CA SER A 45 -15.04 19.70 4.11
C SER A 45 -16.19 20.56 3.57
N LEU A 46 -16.41 20.55 2.25
CA LEU A 46 -17.51 21.25 1.61
C LEU A 46 -18.89 20.74 2.06
N PHE A 47 -19.09 19.42 2.11
CA PHE A 47 -20.41 18.83 2.42
C PHE A 47 -20.73 18.77 3.92
N THR A 48 -19.71 18.68 4.78
CA THR A 48 -19.92 18.60 6.24
C THR A 48 -19.79 19.95 6.95
N GLY A 49 -19.20 20.95 6.28
CA GLY A 49 -18.81 22.21 6.91
C GLY A 49 -17.68 22.07 7.94
N ILE A 50 -17.08 20.87 8.09
CA ILE A 50 -16.00 20.63 9.04
C ILE A 50 -14.69 21.10 8.39
N PRO A 51 -13.96 22.05 8.99
CA PRO A 51 -12.70 22.49 8.45
C PRO A 51 -11.63 21.40 8.61
N LEU A 52 -10.89 21.16 7.54
CA LEU A 52 -9.69 20.33 7.56
C LEU A 52 -8.48 21.21 7.78
N THR A 53 -7.58 20.77 8.66
CA THR A 53 -6.34 21.49 8.96
C THR A 53 -5.17 20.53 8.86
N LEU A 54 -4.00 21.07 8.54
CA LEU A 54 -2.76 20.30 8.58
C LEU A 54 -2.25 20.26 10.03
N ARG A 55 -1.81 19.08 10.45
CA ARG A 55 -1.13 18.87 11.72
C ARG A 55 0.14 19.73 11.77
N GLY A 56 0.48 20.21 12.96
CA GLY A 56 1.78 20.82 13.18
C GLY A 56 2.91 19.89 12.71
N GLN A 57 3.95 20.44 12.09
CA GLN A 57 5.09 19.68 11.54
C GLN A 57 4.74 18.72 10.40
N TRP A 58 3.63 18.95 9.67
CA TRP A 58 3.22 18.10 8.54
C TRP A 58 4.34 17.85 7.52
N THR A 59 5.22 18.83 7.26
CA THR A 59 6.37 18.68 6.37
C THR A 59 7.32 17.59 6.83
N TRP A 60 7.65 17.57 8.13
CA TRP A 60 8.48 16.55 8.73
C TRP A 60 7.81 15.18 8.71
N LEU A 61 6.50 15.13 8.99
CA LEU A 61 5.71 13.90 8.92
C LEU A 61 5.70 13.31 7.50
N MET A 62 5.65 14.14 6.45
CA MET A 62 5.76 13.65 5.07
C MET A 62 7.13 13.02 4.79
N ILE A 63 8.21 13.63 5.27
CA ILE A 63 9.57 13.09 5.11
C ILE A 63 9.68 11.73 5.81
N LEU A 64 9.23 11.63 7.06
CA LEU A 64 9.21 10.34 7.78
C LEU A 64 8.32 9.32 7.08
N THR A 65 7.19 9.75 6.54
CA THR A 65 6.26 8.90 5.80
C THR A 65 6.93 8.31 4.57
N ILE A 66 7.64 9.10 3.76
CA ILE A 66 8.27 8.55 2.54
C ILE A 66 9.32 7.49 2.86
N PHE A 67 10.14 7.67 3.91
CA PHE A 67 11.11 6.66 4.32
C PHE A 67 10.45 5.38 4.84
N ASN A 68 9.40 5.54 5.67
CA ASN A 68 8.62 4.42 6.17
C ASN A 68 7.97 3.62 5.02
N ILE A 69 7.36 4.32 4.06
CA ILE A 69 6.71 3.70 2.91
C ILE A 69 7.71 3.02 1.99
N LEU A 70 8.86 3.66 1.69
CA LEU A 70 9.90 3.03 0.90
C LEU A 70 10.39 1.73 1.55
N SER A 71 10.61 1.73 2.87
CA SER A 71 11.04 0.55 3.61
C SER A 71 10.00 -0.57 3.55
N LEU A 72 8.72 -0.23 3.77
CA LEU A 72 7.60 -1.18 3.70
C LEU A 72 7.40 -1.75 2.29
N GLU A 73 7.57 -0.92 1.26
CA GLU A 73 7.41 -1.30 -0.15
C GLU A 73 8.54 -2.20 -0.63
N VAL A 74 9.79 -1.86 -0.29
CA VAL A 74 10.96 -2.70 -0.55
C VAL A 74 10.77 -4.07 0.10
N MET A 75 10.34 -4.12 1.36
CA MET A 75 10.13 -5.38 2.07
C MET A 75 8.96 -6.18 1.48
N MET A 76 7.78 -5.59 1.37
CA MET A 76 6.58 -6.36 1.02
C MET A 76 6.46 -6.64 -0.48
N ARG A 77 6.80 -5.69 -1.36
CA ARG A 77 6.60 -5.81 -2.83
C ARG A 77 7.88 -6.27 -3.49
N GLY A 78 8.98 -5.56 -3.19
CA GLY A 78 10.29 -5.86 -3.74
C GLY A 78 10.82 -7.23 -3.32
N PHE A 79 10.57 -7.63 -2.06
CA PHE A 79 11.03 -8.92 -1.53
C PHE A 79 9.90 -9.95 -1.40
N VAL A 80 8.97 -9.81 -0.44
CA VAL A 80 8.02 -10.89 -0.09
C VAL A 80 7.11 -11.27 -1.26
N PHE A 81 6.35 -10.31 -1.80
CA PHE A 81 5.43 -10.55 -2.92
C PHE A 81 6.15 -11.13 -4.13
N ARG A 82 7.30 -10.57 -4.50
CA ARG A 82 8.10 -11.03 -5.65
C ARG A 82 8.44 -12.52 -5.55
N HIS A 83 8.95 -12.98 -4.43
CA HIS A 83 9.29 -14.41 -4.26
C HIS A 83 8.06 -15.30 -4.16
N LEU A 84 6.99 -14.84 -3.51
CA LEU A 84 5.72 -15.60 -3.50
C LEU A 84 5.19 -15.75 -4.93
N ARG A 85 5.30 -14.70 -5.75
CA ARG A 85 4.79 -14.66 -7.12
C ARG A 85 5.52 -15.61 -8.07
N GLU A 86 6.76 -16.01 -7.77
CA GLU A 86 7.52 -17.01 -8.54
C GLU A 86 6.79 -18.35 -8.61
N ASN A 87 6.10 -18.74 -7.53
CA ASN A 87 5.47 -20.05 -7.42
C ASN A 87 3.94 -19.98 -7.31
N TRP A 88 3.38 -18.82 -6.95
CA TRP A 88 1.95 -18.66 -6.69
C TRP A 88 1.27 -17.75 -7.71
N SER A 89 -0.04 -17.92 -7.86
CA SER A 89 -0.87 -16.97 -8.59
C SER A 89 -0.84 -15.61 -7.91
N PHE A 90 -1.12 -14.54 -8.67
CA PHE A 90 -1.13 -13.17 -8.17
C PHE A 90 -1.93 -13.04 -6.88
N TRP A 91 -3.16 -13.56 -6.85
CA TRP A 91 -4.07 -13.40 -5.71
C TRP A 91 -3.52 -14.03 -4.43
N ARG A 92 -2.91 -15.21 -4.54
CA ARG A 92 -2.29 -15.89 -3.39
C ARG A 92 -1.05 -15.12 -2.91
N ALA A 93 -0.19 -14.70 -3.84
CA ALA A 93 1.01 -13.94 -3.52
C ALA A 93 0.69 -12.54 -2.95
N ALA A 94 -0.34 -11.88 -3.47
CA ALA A 94 -0.73 -10.51 -3.10
C ALA A 94 -1.49 -10.45 -1.77
N ALA A 95 -2.25 -11.49 -1.41
CA ALA A 95 -3.04 -11.48 -0.18
C ALA A 95 -2.19 -11.74 1.07
N LEU A 96 -1.16 -12.57 0.99
CA LEU A 96 -0.41 -13.00 2.18
C LEU A 96 0.35 -11.85 2.88
N PRO A 97 1.14 -10.99 2.19
CA PRO A 97 1.87 -9.91 2.84
C PRO A 97 0.98 -8.93 3.61
N PRO A 98 -0.12 -8.39 3.06
CA PRO A 98 -0.95 -7.46 3.80
C PRO A 98 -1.78 -8.14 4.89
N LEU A 99 -2.08 -9.44 4.81
CA LEU A 99 -2.67 -10.20 5.93
C LEU A 99 -1.68 -10.31 7.10
N PHE A 100 -0.41 -10.58 6.82
CA PHE A 100 0.62 -10.58 7.87
C PHE A 100 0.76 -9.19 8.50
N TYR A 101 0.77 -8.13 7.68
CA TYR A 101 0.79 -6.76 8.17
C TYR A 101 -0.45 -6.40 9.00
N ALA A 102 -1.64 -6.85 8.60
CA ALA A 102 -2.88 -6.68 9.33
C ALA A 102 -2.80 -7.29 10.74
N VAL A 103 -2.29 -8.52 10.85
CA VAL A 103 -2.09 -9.20 12.14
C VAL A 103 -1.07 -8.45 13.00
N ALA A 104 0.09 -8.08 12.44
CA ALA A 104 1.10 -7.33 13.17
C ALA A 104 0.55 -5.97 13.67
N THR A 105 -0.25 -5.30 12.86
CA THR A 105 -0.91 -4.04 13.21
C THR A 105 -1.95 -4.27 14.31
N ALA A 106 -2.74 -5.34 14.25
CA ALA A 106 -3.69 -5.68 15.30
C ALA A 106 -2.99 -5.91 16.64
N ILE A 107 -1.88 -6.66 16.67
CA ILE A 107 -1.08 -6.89 17.87
C ILE A 107 -0.55 -5.55 18.42
N ALA A 108 0.06 -4.74 17.56
CA ALA A 108 0.58 -3.43 17.96
C ALA A 108 -0.51 -2.54 18.58
N ILE A 109 -1.69 -2.50 17.97
CA ILE A 109 -2.85 -1.75 18.47
C ILE A 109 -3.29 -2.29 19.84
N VAL A 110 -3.44 -3.60 20.01
CA VAL A 110 -3.83 -4.21 21.30
C VAL A 110 -2.82 -3.85 22.39
N THR A 111 -1.52 -3.85 22.07
CA THR A 111 -0.47 -3.55 23.05
C THR A 111 -0.37 -2.06 23.39
N ALA A 112 -0.63 -1.17 22.43
CA ALA A 112 -0.40 0.27 22.57
C ALA A 112 -1.65 1.06 22.98
N ALA A 113 -2.84 0.59 22.63
CA ALA A 113 -4.08 1.35 22.78
C ALA A 113 -5.04 0.63 23.74
N GLN A 114 -4.93 0.95 25.03
CA GLN A 114 -5.96 0.59 26.00
C GLN A 114 -7.23 1.40 25.69
N GLY A 115 -8.34 0.71 25.41
CA GLY A 115 -9.66 1.36 25.27
C GLY A 115 -10.20 1.58 23.85
N LEU A 116 -9.59 1.02 22.80
CA LEU A 116 -10.24 0.97 21.48
C LEU A 116 -11.37 -0.05 21.47
N SER A 117 -12.47 0.30 20.80
CA SER A 117 -13.53 -0.67 20.53
C SER A 117 -13.02 -1.80 19.61
N LEU A 118 -13.56 -3.01 19.76
CA LEU A 118 -13.26 -4.13 18.87
C LEU A 118 -13.48 -3.76 17.39
N GLY A 119 -14.52 -2.97 17.10
CA GLY A 119 -14.80 -2.47 15.75
C GLY A 119 -13.69 -1.59 15.19
N SER A 120 -13.17 -0.65 15.99
CA SER A 120 -12.05 0.23 15.59
C SER A 120 -10.76 -0.56 15.35
N LEU A 121 -10.51 -1.60 16.15
CA LEU A 121 -9.36 -2.49 16.00
C LEU A 121 -9.44 -3.31 14.70
N LEU A 122 -10.60 -3.92 14.43
CA LEU A 122 -10.83 -4.68 13.21
C LEU A 122 -10.73 -3.79 11.97
N LEU A 123 -11.35 -2.61 12.01
CA LEU A 123 -11.30 -1.66 10.90
C LEU A 123 -9.87 -1.24 10.60
N SER A 124 -9.12 -0.83 11.63
CA SER A 124 -7.75 -0.35 11.48
C SER A 124 -6.78 -1.45 11.01
N SER A 125 -7.00 -2.70 11.43
CA SER A 125 -6.14 -3.82 11.03
C SER A 125 -6.48 -4.37 9.64
N LEU A 126 -7.73 -4.30 9.18
CA LEU A 126 -8.15 -4.89 7.90
C LEU A 126 -8.00 -3.96 6.69
N ILE A 127 -8.04 -2.64 6.88
CA ILE A 127 -7.88 -1.66 5.79
C ILE A 127 -6.58 -1.81 4.97
N PRO A 128 -5.43 -2.16 5.57
CA PRO A 128 -4.23 -2.46 4.81
C PRO A 128 -4.40 -3.58 3.77
N VAL A 129 -5.39 -4.48 3.91
CA VAL A 129 -5.61 -5.60 2.99
C VAL A 129 -5.94 -5.16 1.57
N PRO A 130 -7.04 -4.43 1.30
CA PRO A 130 -7.35 -3.98 -0.06
C PRO A 130 -6.28 -3.03 -0.62
N ILE A 131 -5.65 -2.20 0.21
CA ILE A 131 -4.55 -1.31 -0.22
C ILE A 131 -3.32 -2.13 -0.62
N GLY A 132 -2.99 -3.17 0.13
CA GLY A 132 -1.88 -4.07 -0.16
C GLY A 132 -2.09 -4.87 -1.45
N LEU A 133 -3.33 -5.31 -1.70
CA LEU A 133 -3.70 -5.94 -2.98
C LEU A 133 -3.58 -4.97 -4.15
N LEU A 134 -4.08 -3.73 -4.00
CA LEU A 134 -3.94 -2.69 -5.02
C LEU A 134 -2.47 -2.30 -5.25
N SER A 135 -1.67 -2.25 -4.19
CA SER A 135 -0.23 -2.02 -4.22
C SER A 135 0.50 -3.10 -5.03
N ALA A 136 0.19 -4.39 -4.77
CA ALA A 136 0.73 -5.51 -5.54
C ALA A 136 0.30 -5.46 -7.03
N TYR A 137 -0.94 -5.05 -7.30
CA TYR A 137 -1.41 -4.84 -8.67
C TYR A 137 -0.62 -3.74 -9.38
N LEU A 138 -0.43 -2.59 -8.74
CA LEU A 138 0.34 -1.48 -9.30
C LEU A 138 1.81 -1.87 -9.55
N TYR A 139 2.39 -2.69 -8.67
CA TYR A 139 3.73 -3.25 -8.86
C TYR A 139 3.81 -4.11 -10.12
N GLU A 140 2.92 -5.11 -10.29
CA GLU A 140 2.94 -6.01 -11.45
C GLU A 140 2.60 -5.26 -12.75
N ARG A 141 1.62 -4.36 -12.74
CA ARG A 141 1.27 -3.50 -13.90
C ARG A 141 2.33 -2.46 -14.22
N GLY A 142 3.10 -2.08 -13.22
CA GLY A 142 4.25 -1.20 -13.34
C GLY A 142 5.52 -1.90 -13.82
N SER A 143 5.43 -3.15 -14.33
CA SER A 143 6.62 -3.92 -14.74
C SER A 143 7.59 -4.17 -13.58
N ASN A 144 7.03 -4.49 -12.41
CA ASN A 144 7.76 -4.77 -11.17
C ASN A 144 8.57 -3.55 -10.67
N THR A 145 8.00 -2.35 -10.78
CA THR A 145 8.55 -1.13 -10.15
C THR A 145 7.80 -0.82 -8.85
N LEU A 146 8.52 -0.28 -7.87
CA LEU A 146 7.92 0.16 -6.61
C LEU A 146 7.20 1.51 -6.73
N TRP A 147 7.55 2.36 -7.70
CA TRP A 147 7.14 3.78 -7.66
C TRP A 147 5.64 4.03 -7.67
N GLY A 148 4.86 3.23 -8.42
CA GLY A 148 3.40 3.33 -8.39
C GLY A 148 2.83 2.96 -7.01
N SER A 149 3.34 1.87 -6.43
CA SER A 149 2.92 1.41 -5.10
C SER A 149 3.32 2.38 -4.00
N VAL A 150 4.57 2.87 -4.04
CA VAL A 150 5.11 3.89 -3.13
C VAL A 150 4.28 5.16 -3.19
N LEU A 151 3.92 5.65 -4.38
CA LEU A 151 3.09 6.85 -4.52
C LEU A 151 1.71 6.66 -3.86
N LEU A 152 1.02 5.55 -4.15
CA LEU A 152 -0.29 5.24 -3.56
C LEU A 152 -0.20 5.22 -2.02
N GLN A 153 0.75 4.44 -1.49
CA GLN A 153 0.92 4.31 -0.04
C GLN A 153 1.36 5.60 0.62
N PHE A 154 2.24 6.37 -0.03
CA PHE A 154 2.66 7.68 0.45
C PHE A 154 1.45 8.60 0.59
N VAL A 155 0.59 8.69 -0.43
CA VAL A 155 -0.62 9.52 -0.37
C VAL A 155 -1.54 9.07 0.76
N VAL A 156 -1.84 7.78 0.87
CA VAL A 156 -2.67 7.24 1.96
C VAL A 156 -2.10 7.60 3.34
N ASN A 157 -0.80 7.34 3.57
CA ASN A 157 -0.18 7.53 4.88
C ASN A 157 0.10 9.01 5.20
N ALA A 158 0.41 9.82 4.20
CA ALA A 158 0.56 11.26 4.36
C ALA A 158 -0.78 11.87 4.79
N LEU A 159 -1.89 11.47 4.15
CA LEU A 159 -3.21 11.96 4.52
C LEU A 159 -3.61 11.56 5.94
N LEU A 160 -3.37 10.30 6.33
CA LEU A 160 -3.61 9.82 7.70
C LEU A 160 -2.78 10.53 8.77
N SER A 161 -1.55 10.93 8.45
CA SER A 161 -0.62 11.52 9.42
C SER A 161 -0.69 13.04 9.47
N THR A 162 -1.06 13.69 8.37
CA THR A 162 -0.99 15.16 8.23
C THR A 162 -2.34 15.85 8.30
N VAL A 163 -3.45 15.22 7.89
CA VAL A 163 -4.75 15.89 7.90
C VAL A 163 -5.47 15.61 9.21
N ILE A 164 -6.01 16.64 9.85
CA ILE A 164 -6.77 16.52 11.09
C ILE A 164 -8.01 17.43 11.08
N THR A 165 -9.02 17.06 11.84
CA THR A 165 -10.18 17.90 12.16
C THR A 165 -10.09 18.41 13.60
N PRO A 166 -10.51 19.66 13.88
CA PRO A 166 -10.51 20.21 15.25
C PRO A 166 -11.40 19.44 16.24
N ALA A 167 -12.50 18.83 15.76
CA ALA A 167 -13.51 18.20 16.61
C ALA A 167 -13.08 16.83 17.19
N SER A 168 -12.36 16.01 16.43
CA SER A 168 -11.77 14.75 16.91
C SER A 168 -10.81 14.17 15.87
N PRO A 169 -9.48 14.25 16.09
CA PRO A 169 -8.49 13.68 15.17
C PRO A 169 -8.64 12.17 14.96
N ILE A 170 -9.16 11.44 15.96
CA ILE A 170 -9.33 9.99 15.91
C ILE A 170 -10.67 9.63 15.23
N GLY A 171 -11.75 10.34 15.56
CA GLY A 171 -13.08 10.08 15.01
C GLY A 171 -13.17 10.32 13.50
N PHE A 172 -12.52 11.38 13.01
CA PHE A 172 -12.50 11.69 11.57
C PHE A 172 -11.90 10.57 10.72
N HIS A 173 -10.71 10.08 11.10
CA HIS A 173 -10.04 9.01 10.37
C HIS A 173 -10.83 7.70 10.44
N GLN A 174 -11.36 7.34 11.61
CA GLN A 174 -12.06 6.08 11.83
C GLN A 174 -13.43 6.02 11.15
N LEU A 175 -14.21 7.10 11.17
CA LEU A 175 -15.58 7.09 10.67
C LEU A 175 -15.68 7.37 9.18
N PHE A 176 -14.72 8.09 8.60
CA PHE A 176 -14.86 8.62 7.25
C PHE A 176 -13.73 8.16 6.33
N PHE A 177 -12.48 8.45 6.69
CA PHE A 177 -11.37 8.23 5.76
C PHE A 177 -11.02 6.74 5.60
N TYR A 178 -10.99 5.99 6.70
CA TYR A 178 -10.70 4.56 6.71
C TYR A 178 -11.71 3.73 5.90
N PRO A 179 -13.03 3.89 6.11
CA PRO A 179 -14.02 3.27 5.24
C PRO A 179 -13.88 3.68 3.77
N MET A 180 -13.64 4.96 3.48
CA MET A 180 -13.51 5.45 2.11
C MET A 180 -12.33 4.83 1.36
N ILE A 181 -11.14 4.77 1.99
CA ILE A 181 -9.97 4.10 1.40
C ILE A 181 -10.25 2.60 1.22
N GLY A 182 -10.80 1.96 2.25
CA GLY A 182 -11.11 0.53 2.23
C GLY A 182 -12.08 0.16 1.10
N ILE A 183 -13.20 0.88 1.00
CA ILE A 183 -14.24 0.67 -0.02
C ILE A 183 -13.68 0.95 -1.42
N THR A 184 -13.04 2.09 -1.62
CA THR A 184 -12.50 2.47 -2.95
C THR A 184 -11.48 1.44 -3.42
N SER A 185 -10.57 1.03 -2.53
CA SER A 185 -9.57 0.01 -2.85
C SER A 185 -10.20 -1.36 -3.09
N ALA A 186 -11.21 -1.75 -2.29
CA ALA A 186 -11.93 -3.01 -2.47
C ALA A 186 -12.70 -3.06 -3.80
N ILE A 187 -13.39 -1.98 -4.19
CA ILE A 187 -14.08 -1.88 -5.48
C ILE A 187 -13.11 -2.14 -6.63
N VAL A 188 -11.93 -1.52 -6.57
CA VAL A 188 -10.90 -1.66 -7.61
C VAL A 188 -10.35 -3.07 -7.63
N VAL A 189 -10.05 -3.65 -6.47
CA VAL A 189 -9.58 -5.03 -6.33
C VAL A 189 -10.59 -6.03 -6.89
N VAL A 190 -11.88 -5.87 -6.55
CA VAL A 190 -12.97 -6.70 -7.07
C VAL A 190 -13.09 -6.54 -8.58
N TRP A 191 -13.04 -5.31 -9.10
CA TRP A 191 -13.08 -5.06 -10.54
C TRP A 191 -11.91 -5.73 -11.28
N ILE A 192 -10.68 -5.65 -10.73
CA ILE A 192 -9.49 -6.33 -11.26
C ILE A 192 -9.70 -7.85 -11.28
N TYR A 193 -10.23 -8.42 -10.19
CA TYR A 193 -10.53 -9.85 -10.06
C TYR A 193 -11.55 -10.33 -11.09
N LEU A 194 -12.64 -9.59 -11.25
CA LEU A 194 -13.70 -9.90 -12.21
C LEU A 194 -13.23 -9.82 -13.66
N ARG A 195 -12.22 -8.99 -13.96
CA ARG A 195 -11.56 -8.92 -15.28
C ARG A 195 -10.59 -10.08 -15.56
N GLY A 196 -10.45 -11.04 -14.64
CA GLY A 196 -9.65 -12.25 -14.83
C GLY A 196 -8.14 -12.05 -14.62
N PHE A 197 -7.71 -10.89 -14.12
CA PHE A 197 -6.30 -10.61 -13.86
C PHE A 197 -5.72 -11.60 -12.84
N GLY A 198 -4.46 -12.02 -13.04
CA GLY A 198 -3.69 -12.69 -12.00
C GLY A 198 -4.10 -14.12 -11.65
N ARG A 199 -4.89 -14.79 -12.50
CA ARG A 199 -5.30 -16.20 -12.31
C ARG A 199 -4.18 -17.19 -12.62
N GLU A 200 -3.24 -16.80 -13.48
CA GLU A 200 -2.11 -17.64 -13.89
C GLU A 200 -0.94 -17.52 -12.92
N THR A 201 -0.20 -18.62 -12.75
CA THR A 201 1.14 -18.58 -12.14
C THR A 201 2.08 -17.75 -13.02
N ALA A 202 3.13 -17.18 -12.43
CA ALA A 202 4.10 -16.47 -13.25
C ALA A 202 4.66 -17.48 -14.26
N PRO A 203 4.89 -17.10 -15.52
CA PRO A 203 5.63 -17.96 -16.43
C PRO A 203 6.95 -18.31 -15.74
N LEU A 204 7.29 -19.61 -15.72
CA LEU A 204 8.57 -20.06 -15.16
C LEU A 204 9.67 -19.19 -15.76
N PRO A 205 10.65 -18.72 -14.95
CA PRO A 205 11.81 -18.05 -15.52
C PRO A 205 12.35 -18.99 -16.59
N MET A 206 12.33 -18.54 -17.86
CA MET A 206 12.92 -19.29 -18.96
C MET A 206 14.27 -19.75 -18.44
N GLU A 207 14.49 -21.06 -18.37
CA GLU A 207 15.83 -21.60 -18.15
C GLU A 207 16.70 -20.85 -19.15
N VAL A 208 17.59 -20.02 -18.61
CA VAL A 208 18.66 -19.45 -19.41
C VAL A 208 19.47 -20.69 -19.75
N ILE A 209 19.15 -21.30 -20.88
CA ILE A 209 19.95 -22.32 -21.52
C ILE A 209 21.27 -21.60 -21.76
N ASN A 210 22.21 -21.78 -20.83
CA ASN A 210 23.56 -21.30 -21.00
C ASN A 210 24.10 -22.01 -22.26
N PRO A 211 24.48 -21.27 -23.31
CA PRO A 211 25.26 -21.85 -24.39
C PRO A 211 26.64 -22.29 -23.88
#